data_AF-A0A1Y6FQV6-F1
#
_entry.id   AF-A0A1Y6FQV6-F1
#
_cell.length_a   1.000
_cell.length_b   1.000
_cell.length_c   1.000
_cell.angle_alpha   90.00
_cell.angle_beta   90.00
_cell.angle_gamma   90.00
#
_symmetry.space_group_name_H-M   'P 1'
#
loop_
_entity.id
_entity.type
_entity.pdbx_description
1 polymer ?
#
loop_
_entity_poly.entity_id
_entity_poly.type
_entity_poly.pdbx_seq_one_letter_code
_entity_poly.pdbx_strand_id
1 'polypeptide(L)'
;MLLNVNEFLLGVAGVASTLIGTFIVGVFFYIDTDLHRMMMSSDAADRYLRSGVRWVFIIYTVPLFVALALAAFEPIWGAVTFIALGLFVVLTTVDTGLRMLRRGGSGNSMALVVNQWACTVAVVVMVALPWVIGGWVPPATAYIPSLLIALGAGFASTAALIMTQFDATAAMAASRDEDGRPRGPRH
;
A
#
# COMPACT_ATOMS: atom_id res chain seq x y z
N MET A 1 23.30 -6.80 23.33
CA MET A 1 23.70 -6.45 21.96
C MET A 1 22.73 -5.39 21.47
N LEU A 2 23.04 -4.11 21.70
CA LEU A 2 22.22 -3.00 21.24
C LEU A 2 22.55 -2.81 19.76
N LEU A 3 21.59 -3.08 18.88
CA LEU A 3 21.72 -2.80 17.44
C LEU A 3 22.18 -1.35 17.25
N ASN A 4 23.23 -1.15 16.46
CA ASN A 4 23.62 0.17 16.02
C ASN A 4 22.45 0.73 15.18
N VAL A 5 22.02 1.98 15.43
CA VAL A 5 20.88 2.59 14.72
C VAL A 5 21.06 2.52 13.21
N ASN A 6 22.29 2.66 12.72
CA ASN A 6 22.58 2.56 11.29
C ASN A 6 22.37 1.13 10.76
N GLU A 7 22.78 0.10 11.49
CA GLU A 7 22.53 -1.30 11.12
C GLU A 7 21.02 -1.59 11.08
N PHE A 8 20.27 -1.07 12.06
CA PHE A 8 18.82 -1.21 12.08
C PHE A 8 18.17 -0.55 10.86
N LEU A 9 18.56 0.68 10.53
CA LEU A 9 18.04 1.41 9.37
C LEU A 9 18.38 0.71 8.05
N LEU A 10 19.59 0.18 7.91
CA LEU A 10 19.97 -0.62 6.75
C LEU A 10 19.14 -1.92 6.68
N GLY A 11 18.85 -2.55 7.81
CA GLY A 11 17.92 -3.67 7.90
C GLY A 11 16.51 -3.31 7.44
N VAL A 12 15.97 -2.17 7.89
CA VAL A 12 14.67 -1.63 7.46
C VAL A 12 14.65 -1.39 5.95
N ALA A 13 15.71 -0.79 5.39
CA ALA A 13 15.85 -0.57 3.95
C ALA A 13 15.90 -1.91 3.18
N GLY A 14 16.58 -2.92 3.71
CA GLY A 14 16.61 -4.28 3.16
C GLY A 14 15.24 -4.97 3.16
N VAL A 15 14.48 -4.84 4.24
CA VAL A 15 13.10 -5.35 4.31
C VAL A 15 12.20 -4.60 3.32
N ALA A 16 12.31 -3.27 3.24
CA ALA A 16 11.52 -2.48 2.29
C ALA A 16 11.85 -2.85 0.83
N SER A 17 13.13 -3.01 0.48
CA SER A 17 13.53 -3.37 -0.89
C SER A 17 13.07 -4.77 -1.28
N THR A 18 13.13 -5.74 -0.37
CA THR A 18 12.63 -7.10 -0.61
C THR A 18 11.10 -7.13 -0.75
N LEU A 19 10.36 -6.37 0.05
CA LEU A 19 8.91 -6.23 -0.11
C LEU A 19 8.53 -5.56 -1.43
N ILE A 20 9.26 -4.51 -1.85
CA ILE A 20 9.08 -3.91 -3.17
C ILE A 20 9.36 -4.93 -4.26
N GLY A 21 10.48 -5.66 -4.18
CA GLY A 21 10.88 -6.66 -5.18
C GLY A 21 9.85 -7.77 -5.33
N THR A 22 9.42 -8.36 -4.21
CA THR A 22 8.38 -9.41 -4.21
C THR A 22 7.04 -8.89 -4.71
N PHE A 23 6.68 -7.66 -4.38
CA PHE A 23 5.47 -7.01 -4.90
C PHE A 23 5.53 -6.77 -6.42
N ILE A 24 6.68 -6.32 -6.96
CA ILE A 24 6.88 -6.19 -8.42
C ILE A 24 6.68 -7.52 -9.12
N VAL A 25 7.32 -8.58 -8.60
CA VAL A 25 7.19 -9.93 -9.16
C VAL A 25 5.73 -10.38 -9.13
N GLY A 26 5.03 -10.18 -8.00
CA GLY A 26 3.61 -10.51 -7.88
C GLY A 26 2.72 -9.75 -8.87
N VAL A 27 2.94 -8.45 -9.05
CA VAL A 27 2.21 -7.63 -10.02
C VAL A 27 2.50 -8.07 -11.46
N PHE A 28 3.75 -8.42 -11.78
CA PHE A 28 4.12 -8.91 -13.11
C PHE A 28 3.38 -10.21 -13.44
N PHE A 29 3.43 -11.21 -12.55
CA PHE A 29 2.69 -12.45 -12.73
C PHE A 29 1.18 -12.22 -12.81
N TYR A 30 0.65 -11.29 -12.02
CA TYR A 30 -0.76 -10.94 -12.06
C TYR A 30 -1.18 -10.41 -13.44
N ILE A 31 -0.40 -9.48 -14.02
CA ILE A 31 -0.67 -8.93 -15.36
C ILE A 31 -0.57 -10.01 -16.44
N ASP A 32 0.38 -10.95 -16.30
CA ASP A 32 0.60 -12.04 -17.26
C ASP A 32 -0.48 -13.12 -17.21
N THR A 33 -1.22 -13.23 -16.10
CA THR A 33 -2.26 -14.27 -15.94
C THR A 33 -3.52 -13.93 -16.75
N ASP A 34 -4.16 -14.93 -17.37
CA ASP A 34 -5.46 -14.79 -18.08
C ASP A 34 -6.59 -14.18 -17.22
N LEU A 35 -6.42 -14.17 -15.90
CA LEU A 35 -7.30 -13.47 -14.95
C LEU A 35 -7.38 -11.97 -15.21
N HIS A 36 -6.24 -11.31 -15.49
CA HIS A 36 -6.22 -9.90 -15.84
C HIS A 36 -7.03 -9.64 -17.12
N ARG A 37 -6.91 -10.53 -18.13
CA ARG A 37 -7.67 -10.45 -19.38
C ARG A 37 -9.19 -10.59 -19.17
N MET A 38 -9.62 -11.36 -18.17
CA MET A 38 -11.05 -11.50 -17.83
C MET A 38 -11.59 -10.31 -17.02
N MET A 39 -10.79 -9.75 -16.10
CA MET A 39 -11.15 -8.57 -15.29
C MET A 39 -11.18 -7.26 -16.08
N MET A 40 -10.50 -7.19 -17.23
CA MET A 40 -10.61 -6.08 -18.20
C MET A 40 -12.03 -5.85 -18.73
N SER A 41 -12.99 -6.75 -18.44
CA SER A 41 -14.42 -6.51 -18.68
C SER A 41 -15.05 -5.50 -17.69
N SER A 42 -14.42 -5.23 -16.54
CA SER A 42 -14.92 -4.30 -15.51
C SER A 42 -13.95 -3.14 -15.25
N ASP A 43 -14.29 -2.00 -15.85
CA ASP A 43 -13.56 -0.73 -15.85
C ASP A 43 -13.33 -0.10 -14.44
N ALA A 44 -14.05 -0.59 -13.42
CA ALA A 44 -13.93 -0.15 -12.03
C ALA A 44 -12.83 -0.91 -11.26
N ALA A 45 -12.69 -2.22 -11.50
CA ALA A 45 -11.72 -3.07 -10.81
C ALA A 45 -10.27 -2.75 -11.24
N ASP A 46 -10.04 -2.51 -12.52
CA ASP A 46 -8.70 -2.17 -13.06
C ASP A 46 -8.17 -0.84 -12.50
N ARG A 47 -9.03 0.18 -12.42
CA ARG A 47 -8.66 1.49 -11.83
C ARG A 47 -8.31 1.38 -10.35
N TYR A 48 -9.03 0.55 -9.60
CA TYR A 48 -8.76 0.33 -8.19
C TYR A 48 -7.38 -0.33 -7.99
N LEU A 49 -7.12 -1.42 -8.73
CA LEU A 49 -5.83 -2.11 -8.73
C LEU A 49 -4.67 -1.18 -9.06
N ARG A 50 -4.79 -0.40 -10.14
CA ARG A 50 -3.75 0.56 -10.53
C ARG A 50 -3.49 1.60 -9.44
N SER A 51 -4.54 2.08 -8.78
CA SER A 51 -4.41 3.06 -7.69
C SER A 51 -3.78 2.46 -6.44
N GLY A 52 -4.17 1.25 -6.05
CA GLY A 52 -3.64 0.54 -4.89
C GLY A 52 -2.19 0.10 -5.10
N VAL A 53 -1.86 -0.45 -6.27
CA VAL A 53 -0.48 -0.79 -6.65
C VAL A 53 0.42 0.44 -6.57
N ARG A 54 -0.01 1.57 -7.14
CA ARG A 54 0.73 2.83 -7.06
C ARG A 54 0.94 3.28 -5.61
N TRP A 55 -0.08 3.19 -4.76
CA TRP A 55 0.02 3.57 -3.36
C TRP A 55 0.99 2.66 -2.58
N VAL A 56 0.92 1.34 -2.78
CA VAL A 56 1.83 0.37 -2.16
C VAL A 56 3.30 0.64 -2.54
N PHE A 57 3.58 0.97 -3.80
CA PHE A 57 4.93 1.36 -4.20
C PHE A 57 5.41 2.61 -3.46
N ILE A 58 4.57 3.64 -3.42
CA ILE A 58 4.92 4.93 -2.80
C ILE A 58 5.15 4.74 -1.30
N ILE A 59 4.28 4.03 -0.58
CA ILE A 59 4.45 3.85 0.87
C ILE A 59 5.72 3.07 1.20
N TYR A 60 6.11 2.05 0.41
CA TYR A 60 7.36 1.32 0.64
C TYR A 60 8.62 2.10 0.24
N THR A 61 8.51 3.10 -0.65
CA THR A 61 9.66 3.97 -0.94
C THR A 61 10.11 4.77 0.28
N VAL A 62 9.20 5.08 1.21
CA VAL A 62 9.50 5.81 2.44
C VAL A 62 10.50 5.05 3.33
N PRO A 63 10.20 3.82 3.83
CA PRO A 63 11.14 3.07 4.65
C PRO A 63 12.41 2.69 3.89
N LEU A 64 12.38 2.59 2.56
CA LEU A 64 13.59 2.36 1.76
C LEU A 64 14.51 3.58 1.76
N PHE A 65 14.07 4.70 1.19
CA PHE A 65 14.94 5.84 0.92
C PHE A 65 15.21 6.68 2.16
N VAL A 66 14.26 6.79 3.09
CA VAL A 66 14.48 7.54 4.33
C VAL A 66 15.49 6.81 5.22
N ALA A 67 15.40 5.48 5.32
CA ALA A 67 16.36 4.71 6.11
C ALA A 67 17.76 4.77 5.48
N LEU A 68 17.88 4.69 4.16
CA LEU A 68 19.16 4.90 3.46
C LEU A 68 19.71 6.31 3.68
N ALA A 69 18.87 7.34 3.59
CA ALA A 69 19.29 8.73 3.79
C ALA A 69 19.77 8.97 5.22
N LEU A 70 19.06 8.46 6.23
CA LEU A 70 19.43 8.58 7.63
C LEU A 70 20.68 7.76 8.00
N ALA A 71 20.95 6.66 7.30
CA ALA A 71 22.14 5.84 7.53
C ALA A 71 23.39 6.39 6.83
N ALA A 72 23.23 7.04 5.67
CA ALA A 72 24.34 7.50 4.82
C ALA A 72 24.67 8.98 4.98
N PHE A 73 23.72 9.82 5.40
CA PHE A 73 23.86 11.28 5.46
C PHE A 73 23.49 11.85 6.83
N GLU A 74 23.67 13.16 6.97
CA GLU A 74 23.26 13.91 8.15
C GLU A 74 21.73 13.94 8.34
N PRO A 75 21.23 14.14 9.58
CA PRO A 75 19.79 14.09 9.89
C PRO A 75 18.92 15.02 9.03
N ILE A 76 19.46 16.15 8.55
CA ILE A 76 18.74 17.10 7.72
C ILE A 76 18.33 16.49 6.37
N TRP A 77 19.18 15.65 5.77
CA TRP A 77 18.87 14.97 4.51
C TRP A 77 17.82 13.88 4.70
N GLY A 78 17.82 13.21 5.85
CA GLY A 78 16.76 12.30 6.25
C GLY A 78 15.42 13.03 6.41
N ALA A 79 15.41 14.20 7.05
CA ALA A 79 14.22 15.04 7.20
C ALA A 79 13.67 15.50 5.85
N VAL A 80 14.53 16.02 4.97
CA VAL A 80 14.13 16.45 3.61
C VAL A 80 13.55 15.29 2.82
N THR A 81 14.20 14.13 2.84
CA THR A 81 13.73 12.92 2.15
C THR A 81 12.38 12.45 2.70
N PHE A 82 12.22 12.46 4.03
CA PHE A 82 10.98 12.07 4.70
C PHE A 82 9.83 13.04 4.37
N ILE A 83 10.08 14.36 4.37
CA ILE A 83 9.08 15.36 3.99
C ILE A 83 8.66 15.18 2.53
N ALA A 84 9.62 15.03 1.62
CA ALA A 84 9.33 14.86 0.21
C ALA A 84 8.48 13.61 -0.05
N LEU A 85 8.92 12.45 0.44
CA LEU A 85 8.19 11.19 0.24
C LEU A 85 6.88 11.13 1.04
N GLY A 86 6.87 11.68 2.26
CA GLY A 86 5.68 11.81 3.08
C GLY A 86 4.59 12.65 2.40
N LEU A 87 4.97 13.75 1.74
CA LEU A 87 4.05 14.55 0.95
C LEU A 87 3.47 13.74 -0.23
N PHE A 88 4.29 12.97 -0.94
CA PHE A 88 3.81 12.07 -2.00
C PHE A 88 2.81 11.04 -1.47
N VAL A 89 3.08 10.43 -0.31
CA VAL A 89 2.14 9.50 0.35
C VAL A 89 0.83 10.22 0.69
N VAL A 90 0.88 11.40 1.30
CA VAL A 90 -0.32 12.17 1.66
C VAL A 90 -1.14 12.50 0.42
N LEU A 91 -0.51 13.05 -0.62
CA LEU A 91 -1.19 13.43 -1.87
C LEU A 91 -1.88 12.24 -2.52
N THR A 92 -1.20 11.08 -2.58
CA THR A 92 -1.79 9.87 -3.17
C THR A 92 -2.86 9.24 -2.29
N THR A 93 -2.77 9.36 -0.97
CA THR A 93 -3.81 8.92 -0.03
C THR A 93 -5.08 9.77 -0.18
N VAL A 94 -4.93 11.10 -0.27
CA VAL A 94 -6.04 12.03 -0.49
C VAL A 94 -6.68 11.82 -1.85
N ASP A 95 -5.89 11.67 -2.93
CA ASP A 95 -6.39 11.38 -4.28
C ASP A 95 -7.22 10.08 -4.30
N THR A 96 -6.76 9.04 -3.60
CA THR A 96 -7.47 7.76 -3.48
C THR A 96 -8.78 7.93 -2.69
N GLY A 97 -8.74 8.59 -1.54
CA GLY A 97 -9.92 8.83 -0.71
C GLY A 97 -10.99 9.67 -1.41
N LEU A 98 -10.60 10.76 -2.09
CA LEU A 98 -11.52 11.62 -2.84
C LEU A 98 -12.18 10.87 -4.00
N ARG A 99 -11.45 9.99 -4.69
CA ARG A 99 -12.02 9.15 -5.76
C ARG A 99 -13.02 8.14 -5.23
N MET A 100 -12.75 7.50 -4.09
CA MET A 100 -13.69 6.58 -3.44
C MET A 100 -14.98 7.30 -3.05
N LEU A 101 -14.88 8.48 -2.43
CA LEU A 101 -16.03 9.31 -2.01
C LEU A 101 -16.90 9.77 -3.18
N ARG A 102 -16.29 10.24 -4.28
CA ARG A 102 -17.03 10.84 -5.40
C ARG A 102 -17.75 9.84 -6.29
N ARG A 103 -17.36 8.56 -6.29
CA ARG A 103 -17.81 7.59 -7.30
C ARG A 103 -18.36 6.28 -6.73
N GLY A 104 -18.53 6.17 -5.40
CA GLY A 104 -19.01 4.93 -4.77
C GLY A 104 -18.13 3.71 -5.07
N GLY A 105 -16.86 3.95 -5.40
CA GLY A 105 -15.99 3.03 -6.13
C GLY A 105 -15.35 1.91 -5.32
N SER A 106 -15.87 1.57 -4.14
CA SER A 106 -15.35 0.45 -3.36
C SER A 106 -15.86 -0.92 -3.81
N GLY A 107 -16.77 -0.97 -4.80
CA GLY A 107 -17.31 -2.23 -5.31
C GLY A 107 -17.68 -3.18 -4.17
N ASN A 108 -18.51 -2.73 -3.23
CA ASN A 108 -19.03 -3.54 -2.11
C ASN A 108 -18.02 -4.22 -1.16
N SER A 109 -16.69 -4.04 -1.30
CA SER A 109 -15.72 -4.72 -0.44
C SER A 109 -15.43 -3.92 0.83
N MET A 110 -15.97 -4.39 1.95
CA MET A 110 -15.75 -3.81 3.28
C MET A 110 -14.26 -3.79 3.66
N ALA A 111 -13.48 -4.78 3.22
CA ALA A 111 -12.04 -4.87 3.47
C ALA A 111 -11.28 -3.66 2.92
N LEU A 112 -11.68 -3.14 1.75
CA LEU A 112 -11.04 -1.98 1.13
C LEU A 112 -11.36 -0.69 1.85
N VAL A 113 -12.58 -0.54 2.34
CA VAL A 113 -12.99 0.63 3.11
C VAL A 113 -12.23 0.67 4.43
N VAL A 114 -12.15 -0.45 5.14
CA VAL A 114 -11.38 -0.57 6.39
C VAL A 114 -9.89 -0.28 6.13
N ASN A 115 -9.30 -0.87 5.09
CA ASN A 115 -7.91 -0.64 4.74
C ASN A 115 -7.65 0.84 4.41
N GLN A 116 -8.54 1.51 3.68
CA GLN A 116 -8.40 2.93 3.34
C GLN A 116 -8.39 3.82 4.59
N TRP A 117 -9.32 3.60 5.52
CA TRP A 117 -9.36 4.38 6.77
C TRP A 117 -8.15 4.10 7.64
N ALA A 118 -7.79 2.83 7.82
CA ALA A 118 -6.62 2.43 8.58
C ALA A 118 -5.33 3.04 8.00
N CYS A 119 -5.15 2.98 6.68
CA CYS A 119 -4.00 3.58 6.01
C CYS A 119 -4.00 5.11 6.11
N THR A 120 -5.16 5.76 6.03
CA THR A 120 -5.26 7.22 6.20
C THR A 120 -4.81 7.64 7.60
N VAL A 121 -5.28 6.95 8.64
CA VAL A 121 -4.84 7.19 10.03
C VAL A 121 -3.35 6.90 10.18
N ALA A 122 -2.88 5.78 9.63
CA ALA A 122 -1.46 5.41 9.66
C ALA A 122 -0.58 6.48 9.02
N VAL A 123 -0.98 7.06 7.89
CA VAL A 123 -0.25 8.14 7.21
C VAL A 123 -0.19 9.39 8.07
N VAL A 124 -1.30 9.80 8.69
CA VAL A 124 -1.32 10.97 9.58
C VAL A 124 -0.37 10.78 10.76
N VAL A 125 -0.46 9.62 11.43
CA VAL A 125 0.40 9.28 12.56
C VAL A 125 1.86 9.23 12.13
N MET A 126 2.16 8.51 11.05
CA MET A 126 3.50 8.38 10.49
C MET A 126 4.15 9.75 10.22
N VAL A 127 3.43 10.68 9.58
CA VAL A 127 3.97 11.99 9.20
C VAL A 127 4.21 12.89 10.41
N ALA A 128 3.35 12.81 11.43
CA ALA A 128 3.47 13.64 12.62
C ALA A 128 4.55 13.16 13.60
N LEU A 129 4.73 11.84 13.73
CA LEU A 129 5.56 11.23 14.79
C LEU A 129 6.99 11.76 14.89
N PRO A 130 7.77 11.92 13.80
CA PRO A 130 9.16 12.35 13.92
C PRO A 130 9.26 13.73 14.55
N TRP A 131 8.33 14.64 14.23
CA TRP A 131 8.30 16.00 14.74
C TRP A 131 7.78 16.06 16.18
N VAL A 132 6.79 15.22 16.51
CA VAL A 132 6.24 15.12 17.87
C VAL A 132 7.28 14.57 18.85
N ILE A 133 8.08 13.59 18.43
CA ILE A 133 9.06 12.93 19.31
C ILE A 133 10.41 13.65 19.31
N GLY A 134 10.87 14.11 18.13
CA GLY A 134 12.24 14.61 17.95
C GLY A 134 12.36 16.12 17.67
N GLY A 135 11.26 16.87 17.66
CA GLY A 135 11.27 18.32 17.45
C GLY A 135 11.52 18.73 15.99
N TRP A 136 12.20 19.86 15.78
CA TRP A 136 12.34 20.49 14.46
C TRP A 136 13.33 19.76 13.53
N VAL A 137 14.40 19.20 14.08
CA VAL A 137 15.39 18.38 13.36
C VAL A 137 15.56 17.07 14.13
N PRO A 138 14.67 16.10 13.93
CA PRO A 138 14.70 14.88 14.72
C PRO A 138 15.94 14.05 14.46
N PRO A 139 16.43 13.38 15.52
CA PRO A 139 17.42 12.33 15.36
C PRO A 139 16.82 11.15 14.60
N ALA A 140 17.68 10.33 13.99
CA ALA A 140 17.29 9.16 13.21
C ALA A 140 16.35 8.19 13.96
N THR A 141 16.53 8.06 15.29
CA THR A 141 15.70 7.21 16.16
C THR A 141 14.23 7.63 16.19
N ALA A 142 13.93 8.92 16.01
CA ALA A 142 12.56 9.44 16.02
C ALA A 142 11.76 9.03 14.76
N TYR A 143 12.44 8.66 13.66
CA TYR A 143 11.78 8.20 12.44
C TYR A 143 11.42 6.72 12.48
N ILE A 144 12.08 5.91 13.33
CA ILE A 144 11.88 4.46 13.38
C ILE A 144 10.40 4.07 13.49
N PRO A 145 9.60 4.64 14.42
CA PRO A 145 8.18 4.32 14.50
C PRO A 145 7.42 4.61 13.20
N SER A 146 7.70 5.75 12.55
CA SER A 146 7.11 6.10 11.26
C SER A 146 7.47 5.11 10.16
N LEU A 147 8.74 4.68 10.08
CA LEU A 147 9.18 3.71 9.09
C LEU A 147 8.51 2.34 9.30
N LEU A 148 8.33 1.91 10.56
CA LEU A 148 7.64 0.66 10.88
C LEU A 148 6.14 0.74 10.57
N ILE A 149 5.50 1.88 10.83
CA ILE A 149 4.11 2.13 10.44
C ILE A 149 3.96 2.09 8.92
N ALA A 150 4.89 2.71 8.18
CA ALA A 150 4.91 2.68 6.72
C ALA A 150 4.99 1.25 6.18
N LEU A 151 5.91 0.45 6.72
CA LEU A 151 6.07 -0.97 6.37
C LEU A 151 4.78 -1.76 6.67
N GLY A 152 4.23 -1.62 7.87
CA GLY A 152 3.00 -2.30 8.25
C GLY A 152 1.79 -1.92 7.40
N ALA A 153 1.63 -0.63 7.10
CA ALA A 153 0.55 -0.13 6.26
C ALA A 153 0.70 -0.58 4.79
N GLY A 154 1.92 -0.57 4.26
CA GLY A 154 2.24 -1.13 2.95
C GLY A 154 1.88 -2.61 2.88
N PHE A 155 2.29 -3.39 3.89
CA PHE A 155 2.02 -4.82 3.94
C PHE A 155 0.52 -5.13 4.04
N ALA A 156 -0.19 -4.42 4.93
CA ALA A 156 -1.64 -4.56 5.06
C ALA A 156 -2.36 -4.21 3.75
N SER A 157 -1.94 -3.16 3.05
CA SER A 157 -2.51 -2.82 1.75
C SER A 157 -2.19 -3.85 0.67
N THR A 158 -0.97 -4.40 0.64
CA THR A 158 -0.64 -5.52 -0.26
C THR A 158 -1.56 -6.71 0.01
N ALA A 159 -1.75 -7.09 1.27
CA ALA A 159 -2.64 -8.20 1.63
C ALA A 159 -4.10 -7.91 1.24
N ALA A 160 -4.58 -6.68 1.48
CA ALA A 160 -5.92 -6.26 1.09
C ALA A 160 -6.11 -6.35 -0.43
N LEU A 161 -5.15 -5.88 -1.23
CA LEU A 161 -5.19 -6.02 -2.69
C LEU A 161 -5.28 -7.48 -3.11
N ILE A 162 -4.45 -8.36 -2.56
CA ILE A 162 -4.46 -9.79 -2.87
C ILE A 162 -5.81 -10.42 -2.50
N MET A 163 -6.34 -10.15 -1.31
CA MET A 163 -7.65 -10.67 -0.89
C MET A 163 -8.78 -10.22 -1.82
N THR A 164 -8.78 -8.96 -2.24
CA THR A 164 -9.79 -8.49 -3.19
C THR A 164 -9.70 -9.14 -4.56
N GLN A 165 -8.50 -9.57 -4.97
CA GLN A 165 -8.37 -10.36 -6.18
C GLN A 165 -9.00 -11.72 -6.00
N PHE A 166 -8.72 -12.44 -4.90
CA PHE A 166 -9.33 -13.73 -4.60
C PHE A 166 -10.86 -13.68 -4.51
N ASP A 167 -11.40 -12.65 -3.84
CA ASP A 167 -12.85 -12.45 -3.74
C ASP A 167 -13.48 -12.22 -5.12
N ALA A 168 -12.81 -11.43 -5.98
CA ALA A 168 -13.27 -11.20 -7.34
C ALA A 168 -13.24 -12.49 -8.19
N THR A 169 -12.20 -13.32 -8.07
CA THR A 169 -12.13 -14.62 -8.77
C THR A 169 -13.27 -15.55 -8.33
N ALA A 170 -13.53 -15.63 -7.03
CA ALA A 170 -14.58 -16.48 -6.47
C ALA A 170 -15.98 -16.05 -6.95
N ALA A 171 -16.24 -14.74 -6.96
CA ALA A 171 -17.51 -14.19 -7.47
C ALA A 171 -17.71 -14.47 -8.97
N MET A 172 -16.65 -14.37 -9.78
CA MET A 172 -16.71 -14.71 -11.20
C MET A 172 -16.99 -16.19 -11.44
N ALA A 173 -16.35 -17.08 -10.67
CA ALA A 173 -16.61 -18.52 -10.75
C ALA A 173 -18.08 -18.85 -10.43
N ALA A 174 -18.62 -18.27 -9.35
CA ALA A 174 -20.02 -18.47 -8.96
C ALA A 174 -21.01 -17.99 -10.03
N SER A 175 -20.75 -16.84 -10.68
CA SER A 175 -21.63 -16.32 -11.75
C SER A 175 -21.68 -17.21 -13.00
N ARG A 176 -20.58 -17.88 -13.34
CA ARG A 176 -20.54 -18.82 -14.49
C ARG A 176 -21.33 -20.10 -14.20
N ASP A 177 -21.30 -20.58 -12.97
CA ASP A 177 -22.08 -21.76 -12.55
C ASP A 177 -23.61 -21.47 -12.55
N GLU A 178 -24.03 -20.24 -12.23
CA GLU A 178 -25.43 -19.83 -12.31
C GLU A 178 -25.94 -19.74 -13.75
N ASP A 179 -25.14 -19.22 -14.68
CA ASP A 179 -25.52 -19.10 -16.10
C ASP A 179 -25.51 -20.46 -16.83
N GLY A 180 -24.75 -21.43 -16.29
CA GLY A 180 -24.70 -22.82 -16.77
C GLY A 180 -25.83 -23.73 -16.27
N ARG A 181 -26.64 -23.30 -15.29
CA ARG A 181 -27.81 -24.09 -14.83
C ARG A 181 -28.96 -23.96 -15.84
N PRO A 182 -29.56 -25.07 -16.33
CA PRO A 182 -30.75 -24.98 -17.15
C PRO A 182 -31.85 -24.29 -16.36
N ARG A 183 -32.39 -23.18 -16.89
CA ARG A 183 -33.56 -22.51 -16.31
C ARG A 183 -34.70 -23.53 -16.27
N GLY A 184 -35.01 -24.02 -15.07
CA GLY A 184 -36.10 -24.98 -14.86
C GLY A 184 -37.41 -24.47 -15.47
N PRO A 185 -38.30 -25.39 -15.88
CA PRO A 185 -39.53 -25.02 -16.59
C PRO A 185 -40.34 -24.05 -15.74
N ARG A 186 -40.70 -22.90 -16.34
CA ARG A 186 -41.70 -22.00 -15.77
C ARG A 186 -43.04 -22.73 -15.84
N HIS A 187 -43.53 -23.18 -14.68
CA HIS A 187 -44.90 -23.64 -14.49
C HIS A 187 -45.81 -22.46 -14.18
#